data_AF-A0A3P7MS73-F1
#
_entry.id   AF-A0A3P7MS73-F1
#
_cell.length_a   1.000
_cell.length_b   1.000
_cell.length_c   1.000
_cell.angle_alpha   90.00
_cell.angle_beta   90.00
_cell.angle_gamma   90.00
#
_symmetry.space_group_name_H-M   'P 1'
#
loop_
_entity.id
_entity.type
_entity.pdbx_description
1 polymer ?
#
loop_
_entity_poly.entity_id
_entity_poly.type
_entity_poly.pdbx_seq_one_letter_code
_entity_poly.pdbx_strand_id
1 'polypeptide(L)'
;MLFICGTDCLQTANCKVAIVRWKTEKKIVARLGQANRGLGEVKIATKSGGRGICNVKFRVFIAQVGPLEESAVWVDETQTVPGREDFHILLDIKAVRTVAQTTEERDALGLKPTTKKLDPAFLSKMFPDGSGNIRMESFNPQWYLLEHHSETPIEELREAIENMKVAKADEAKKNEQMHKANLYSLINCVDSLAALHDELERSNKAGEFAVIKQIGSQDVLSRKDRADATRNALSVLTRFKFIFFLSKTVDDNMKKV
;
A
#
# COMPACT_ATOMS: atom_id res chain seq x y z
N MET A 1 19.15 -10.08 -8.06
CA MET A 1 18.07 -10.32 -7.09
C MET A 1 18.71 -10.77 -5.78
N LEU A 2 18.20 -10.28 -4.65
CA LEU A 2 18.72 -10.59 -3.31
C LEU A 2 17.58 -11.23 -2.55
N PHE A 3 17.71 -12.50 -2.23
CA PHE A 3 16.72 -13.20 -1.44
C PHE A 3 17.20 -13.29 0.00
N ILE A 4 16.40 -12.78 0.93
CA ILE A 4 16.59 -12.96 2.37
C ILE A 4 15.41 -13.76 2.88
N CYS A 5 15.66 -14.93 3.47
CA CYS A 5 14.61 -15.81 4.00
C CYS A 5 13.51 -16.18 2.98
N GLY A 6 13.85 -16.30 1.69
CA GLY A 6 12.91 -16.62 0.63
C GLY A 6 12.22 -15.42 -0.03
N THR A 7 12.44 -14.19 0.46
CA THR A 7 11.80 -12.97 -0.07
C THR A 7 12.79 -12.13 -0.88
N ASP A 8 12.42 -11.69 -2.09
CA ASP A 8 13.27 -10.79 -2.89
C ASP A 8 13.27 -9.39 -2.28
N CYS A 9 14.44 -8.85 -1.96
CA CYS A 9 14.61 -7.64 -1.20
C CYS A 9 15.16 -6.46 -2.01
N LEU A 10 15.42 -6.63 -3.32
CA LEU A 10 16.06 -5.62 -4.19
C LEU A 10 15.12 -4.89 -5.16
N GLN A 11 13.88 -5.34 -5.35
CA GLN A 11 12.93 -4.64 -6.23
C GLN A 11 12.11 -3.61 -5.45
N THR A 12 12.66 -2.41 -5.28
CA THR A 12 11.96 -1.25 -4.67
C THR A 12 10.70 -0.84 -5.46
N ALA A 13 10.52 -1.29 -6.71
CA ALA A 13 9.35 -0.95 -7.52
C ALA A 13 8.21 -1.98 -7.48
N ASN A 14 8.45 -3.23 -7.07
CA ASN A 14 7.43 -4.30 -7.10
C ASN A 14 7.40 -5.19 -5.87
N CYS A 15 8.32 -5.05 -4.92
CA CYS A 15 8.28 -5.83 -3.70
C CYS A 15 7.52 -5.09 -2.60
N LYS A 16 6.24 -5.42 -2.44
CA LYS A 16 5.38 -4.95 -1.33
C LYS A 16 5.76 -5.52 0.05
N VAL A 17 6.77 -6.39 0.14
CA VAL A 17 6.93 -7.30 1.30
C VAL A 17 8.28 -7.18 2.02
N ALA A 18 9.29 -6.51 1.44
CA ALA A 18 10.61 -6.43 2.07
C ALA A 18 11.33 -5.11 1.80
N ILE A 19 11.81 -4.44 2.85
CA ILE A 19 12.63 -3.23 2.76
C ILE A 19 13.93 -3.42 3.53
N VAL A 20 15.04 -3.17 2.83
CA VAL A 20 16.41 -3.32 3.34
C VAL A 20 16.98 -1.94 3.63
N ARG A 21 17.49 -1.75 4.86
CA ARG A 21 18.23 -0.55 5.26
C ARG A 21 19.64 -0.91 5.71
N TRP A 22 20.61 -0.20 5.14
CA TRP A 22 21.99 -0.24 5.56
C TRP A 22 22.15 0.64 6.81
N LYS A 23 22.57 0.04 7.93
CA LYS A 23 22.91 0.78 9.16
C LYS A 23 24.40 1.08 9.24
N THR A 24 25.23 0.19 8.70
CA THR A 24 26.70 0.32 8.66
C THR A 24 27.21 -0.54 7.49
N GLU A 25 28.45 -0.35 7.05
CA GLU A 25 29.10 -1.16 6.00
C GLU A 25 29.03 -2.68 6.25
N LYS A 26 28.95 -3.09 7.52
CA LYS A 26 28.87 -4.50 7.95
C LYS A 26 27.50 -4.88 8.53
N LYS A 27 26.52 -3.97 8.56
CA LYS A 27 25.22 -4.19 9.23
C LYS A 27 24.05 -3.77 8.34
N ILE A 28 23.28 -4.76 7.95
CA ILE A 28 22.05 -4.61 7.17
C ILE A 28 20.87 -5.01 8.07
N VAL A 29 19.82 -4.20 8.07
CA VAL A 29 18.54 -4.50 8.73
C VAL A 29 17.47 -4.57 7.65
N ALA A 30 16.77 -5.69 7.56
CA ALA A 30 15.65 -5.87 6.63
C ALA A 30 14.36 -6.09 7.42
N ARG A 31 13.29 -5.39 7.04
CA ARG A 31 11.93 -5.67 7.51
C ARG A 31 11.23 -6.52 6.46
N LEU A 32 10.71 -7.68 6.87
CA LEU A 32 10.07 -8.69 6.03
C LEU A 32 8.63 -8.88 6.52
N GLY A 33 7.66 -8.96 5.62
CA GLY A 33 6.24 -9.17 6.00
C GLY A 33 5.93 -10.59 6.49
N GLN A 34 6.37 -11.61 5.74
CA GLN A 34 6.20 -13.02 6.13
C GLN A 34 7.57 -13.71 6.11
N ALA A 35 8.08 -14.09 7.29
CA ALA A 35 9.31 -14.85 7.42
C ALA A 35 9.26 -15.77 8.64
N ASN A 36 9.79 -16.98 8.49
CA ASN A 36 9.91 -17.93 9.60
C ASN A 36 10.94 -17.43 10.62
N ARG A 37 10.62 -17.61 11.92
CA ARG A 37 11.55 -17.28 13.02
C ARG A 37 12.80 -18.16 12.92
N GLY A 38 13.98 -17.57 13.11
CA GLY A 38 15.24 -18.32 13.18
C GLY A 38 16.34 -17.83 12.23
N LEU A 39 17.26 -18.74 11.88
CA LEU A 39 18.37 -18.46 10.97
C LEU A 39 17.87 -18.51 9.52
N GLY A 40 17.91 -17.36 8.86
CA GLY A 40 17.58 -17.18 7.46
C GLY A 40 18.80 -17.27 6.55
N GLU A 41 18.63 -17.89 5.38
CA GLU A 41 19.65 -17.90 4.33
C GLU A 41 19.61 -16.63 3.48
N VAL A 42 20.75 -16.31 2.86
CA VAL A 42 20.88 -15.24 1.86
C VAL A 42 21.31 -15.85 0.54
N LYS A 43 20.47 -15.66 -0.48
CA LYS A 43 20.76 -16.09 -1.85
C LYS A 43 20.89 -14.87 -2.75
N ILE A 44 22.00 -14.78 -3.47
CA ILE A 44 22.24 -13.72 -4.44
C ILE A 44 22.15 -14.34 -5.82
N ALA A 45 21.26 -13.80 -6.66
CA ALA A 45 21.19 -14.16 -8.07
C ALA A 45 21.65 -12.97 -8.91
N THR A 46 22.72 -13.13 -9.68
CA THR A 46 23.17 -12.13 -10.66
C THR A 46 22.21 -12.08 -11.85
N LYS A 47 22.18 -10.97 -12.60
CA LYS A 47 21.37 -10.85 -13.83
C LYS A 47 21.72 -11.92 -14.88
N SER A 48 22.92 -12.50 -14.79
CA SER A 48 23.42 -13.58 -15.66
C SER A 48 23.08 -15.00 -15.17
N GLY A 49 22.21 -15.16 -14.16
CA GLY A 49 21.73 -16.46 -13.71
C GLY A 49 22.67 -17.22 -12.75
N GLY A 50 23.81 -16.61 -12.38
CA GLY A 50 24.70 -17.16 -11.35
C GLY A 50 24.01 -17.13 -9.98
N ARG A 51 23.82 -18.31 -9.38
CA ARG A 51 23.29 -18.46 -8.01
C ARG A 51 24.48 -18.54 -7.04
N GLY A 52 24.72 -17.46 -6.31
CA GLY A 52 25.66 -17.43 -5.20
C GLY A 52 24.94 -17.66 -3.87
N ILE A 53 25.42 -18.63 -3.08
CA ILE A 53 24.97 -18.85 -1.70
C ILE A 53 25.97 -18.16 -0.78
N CYS A 54 25.49 -17.29 0.11
CA CYS A 54 26.33 -16.66 1.11
C CYS A 54 26.35 -17.48 2.41
N ASN A 55 27.51 -17.61 3.04
CA ASN A 55 27.65 -18.28 4.35
C ASN A 55 27.11 -17.44 5.52
N VAL A 56 26.77 -16.17 5.28
CA VAL A 56 26.21 -15.26 6.29
C VAL A 56 24.74 -15.57 6.48
N LYS A 57 24.35 -15.89 7.73
CA LYS A 57 22.97 -16.17 8.12
C LYS A 57 22.36 -14.93 8.78
N PHE A 58 21.12 -14.59 8.42
CA PHE A 58 20.36 -13.55 9.10
C PHE A 58 19.61 -14.14 10.29
N ARG A 59 19.53 -13.41 11.41
CA ARG A 59 18.65 -13.79 12.52
C ARG A 59 17.34 -13.06 12.39
N VAL A 60 16.26 -13.79 12.12
CA VAL A 60 14.90 -13.26 12.04
C VAL A 60 14.29 -13.25 13.43
N PHE A 61 13.86 -12.06 13.86
CA PHE A 61 13.07 -11.85 15.07
C PHE A 61 11.83 -11.04 14.71
N ILE A 62 10.75 -11.27 15.45
CA ILE A 62 9.55 -10.45 15.35
C ILE A 62 9.82 -9.19 16.19
N ALA A 63 9.80 -8.04 15.53
CA ALA A 63 9.88 -6.74 16.21
C ALA A 63 8.47 -6.16 16.28
N GLN A 64 7.99 -5.88 17.48
CA GLN A 64 6.81 -5.03 17.66
C GLN A 64 7.20 -3.60 17.30
N VAL A 65 6.50 -3.02 16.33
CA VAL A 65 6.73 -1.63 15.91
C VAL A 65 5.91 -0.73 16.83
N GLY A 66 6.56 0.27 17.43
CA GLY A 66 5.85 1.24 18.28
C GLY A 66 4.92 2.15 17.46
N PRO A 67 3.87 2.73 18.07
CA PRO A 67 2.91 3.62 17.37
C PRO A 67 3.53 4.84 16.69
N LEU A 68 4.69 5.29 17.19
CA LEU A 68 5.44 6.45 16.69
C LEU A 68 6.61 6.05 15.77
N GLU A 69 6.81 4.76 15.52
CA GLU A 69 7.94 4.27 14.75
C GLU A 69 7.51 4.01 13.30
N GLU A 70 8.18 4.67 12.35
CA GLU A 70 7.90 4.49 10.93
C GLU A 70 8.13 3.03 10.50
N SER A 71 7.05 2.36 10.08
CA SER A 71 7.13 1.06 9.41
C SER A 71 6.95 1.23 7.91
N ALA A 72 7.86 0.63 7.16
CA ALA A 72 7.79 0.60 5.70
C ALA A 72 7.15 -0.71 5.18
N VAL A 73 6.77 -1.61 6.08
CA VAL A 73 5.98 -2.82 5.80
C VAL A 73 4.65 -2.66 6.51
N TRP A 74 3.56 -3.05 5.83
CA TRP A 74 2.23 -3.05 6.44
C TRP A 74 2.25 -3.98 7.66
N VAL A 75 2.04 -3.42 8.85
CA VAL A 75 1.96 -4.17 10.11
C VAL A 75 0.53 -4.65 10.25
N ASP A 76 0.34 -5.93 10.58
CA ASP A 76 -0.97 -6.41 10.98
C ASP A 76 -1.31 -5.84 12.36
N GLU A 77 -2.06 -4.75 12.37
CA GLU A 77 -2.48 -4.04 13.58
C GLU A 77 -3.50 -4.82 14.41
N THR A 78 -4.05 -5.93 13.90
CA THR A 78 -5.01 -6.75 14.66
C THR A 78 -4.37 -7.45 15.85
N GLN A 79 -3.07 -7.76 15.78
CA GLN A 79 -2.33 -8.48 16.83
C GLN A 79 -1.30 -7.61 17.58
N THR A 80 -0.99 -6.41 17.08
CA THR A 80 0.19 -5.64 17.51
C THR A 80 -0.13 -4.51 18.49
N VAL A 81 -1.40 -4.16 18.68
CA VAL A 81 -1.82 -3.11 19.62
C VAL A 81 -2.42 -3.77 20.87
N PRO A 82 -1.67 -3.87 21.99
CA PRO A 82 -2.27 -4.30 23.25
C PRO A 82 -3.34 -3.28 23.65
N GLY A 83 -4.57 -3.74 23.89
CA GLY A 83 -5.68 -2.88 24.31
C GLY A 83 -6.76 -2.58 23.27
N ARG A 84 -6.74 -3.13 22.05
CA ARG A 84 -7.98 -3.14 21.22
C ARG A 84 -9.03 -4.13 21.74
N GLU A 85 -8.62 -5.13 22.52
CA GLU A 85 -9.51 -6.11 23.15
C GLU A 85 -10.15 -5.52 24.43
N ASP A 86 -9.37 -4.79 25.22
CA ASP A 86 -9.78 -4.31 26.55
C ASP A 86 -10.39 -2.90 26.55
N PHE A 87 -10.04 -2.05 25.57
CA PHE A 87 -10.59 -0.69 25.45
C PHE A 87 -11.92 -0.65 24.69
N HIS A 88 -12.53 -1.81 24.41
CA HIS A 88 -13.89 -1.91 23.89
C HIS A 88 -14.96 -1.81 25.00
N ILE A 89 -14.56 -1.87 26.28
CA ILE A 89 -15.51 -2.06 27.39
C ILE A 89 -15.88 -0.74 28.10
N LEU A 90 -15.09 0.34 28.01
CA LEU A 90 -15.26 1.44 28.97
C LEU A 90 -15.39 2.89 28.48
N LEU A 91 -15.32 3.23 27.19
CA LEU A 91 -15.55 4.62 26.77
C LEU A 91 -16.35 4.73 25.46
N ASP A 92 -17.46 5.45 25.56
CA ASP A 92 -18.47 5.83 24.55
C ASP A 92 -17.90 6.65 23.36
N ILE A 93 -16.83 6.21 22.70
CA ILE A 93 -16.30 6.84 21.49
C ILE A 93 -16.88 6.16 20.24
N LYS A 94 -18.18 6.42 20.03
CA LYS A 94 -18.92 6.18 18.78
C LYS A 94 -18.52 7.20 17.70
N ALA A 95 -17.38 7.02 17.01
CA ALA A 95 -17.08 7.93 15.88
C ALA A 95 -16.37 7.32 14.66
N VAL A 96 -15.90 6.08 14.69
CA VAL A 96 -15.49 5.38 13.47
C VAL A 96 -16.15 4.01 13.51
N ARG A 97 -17.32 3.89 12.89
CA ARG A 97 -17.98 2.61 12.66
C ARG A 97 -17.18 1.81 11.64
N THR A 98 -16.03 1.28 12.04
CA THR A 98 -15.61 -0.02 11.52
C THR A 98 -16.71 -0.98 11.90
N VAL A 99 -17.39 -1.53 10.89
CA VAL A 99 -18.31 -2.66 11.01
C VAL A 99 -17.72 -3.60 12.06
N ALA A 100 -18.38 -3.71 13.21
CA ALA A 100 -18.02 -4.71 14.20
C ALA A 100 -18.08 -6.05 13.48
N GLN A 101 -16.92 -6.58 13.07
CA GLN A 101 -16.79 -8.01 12.86
C GLN A 101 -17.09 -8.60 14.21
N THR A 102 -18.35 -9.03 14.37
CA THR A 102 -18.80 -9.89 15.44
C THR A 102 -18.04 -11.20 15.28
N THR A 103 -16.78 -11.18 15.68
CA THR A 103 -15.90 -12.34 15.84
C THR A 103 -15.99 -12.76 17.30
N GLU A 104 -17.21 -12.83 17.83
CA GLU A 104 -17.47 -13.96 18.70
C GLU A 104 -17.41 -15.14 17.74
N GLU A 105 -16.52 -16.10 17.97
CA GLU A 105 -16.53 -17.41 17.29
C GLU A 105 -17.82 -18.14 17.66
N ARG A 106 -18.98 -17.59 17.30
CA ARG A 106 -20.25 -18.26 17.37
C ARG A 106 -20.22 -19.28 16.26
N ASP A 107 -20.26 -20.53 16.68
CA ASP A 107 -20.65 -21.62 15.81
C ASP A 107 -21.91 -21.23 15.01
N ALA A 108 -22.01 -21.69 13.76
CA ALA A 108 -23.12 -21.40 12.86
C ALA A 108 -24.49 -21.76 13.44
N LEU A 109 -24.54 -22.67 14.42
CA LEU A 109 -25.76 -23.06 15.13
C LEU A 109 -26.04 -22.24 16.39
N GLY A 110 -25.13 -21.36 16.80
CA GLY A 110 -25.23 -20.58 18.03
C GLY A 110 -25.08 -21.43 19.29
N LEU A 111 -24.54 -22.65 19.17
CA LEU A 111 -24.29 -23.56 20.29
C LEU A 111 -22.82 -23.47 20.75
N LYS A 112 -22.53 -24.04 21.92
CA LYS A 112 -21.14 -24.18 22.38
C LYS A 112 -20.44 -25.26 21.54
N PRO A 113 -19.27 -24.98 20.94
CA PRO A 113 -18.53 -25.98 20.18
C PRO A 113 -18.17 -27.20 21.04
N THR A 114 -18.34 -28.40 20.50
CA THR A 114 -17.91 -29.63 21.17
C THR A 114 -16.39 -29.66 21.25
N THR A 115 -15.84 -30.12 22.39
CA THR A 115 -14.38 -30.17 22.62
C THR A 115 -13.71 -31.32 21.88
N LYS A 116 -14.46 -32.36 21.48
CA LYS A 116 -13.97 -33.47 20.67
C LYS A 116 -14.30 -33.26 19.20
N LYS A 117 -13.27 -33.00 18.41
CA LYS A 117 -13.33 -32.95 16.95
C LYS A 117 -13.09 -34.34 16.40
N LEU A 118 -13.92 -34.76 15.44
CA LEU A 118 -13.68 -36.00 14.70
C LEU A 118 -12.44 -35.84 13.80
N ASP A 119 -11.70 -36.93 13.59
CA ASP A 119 -10.47 -36.88 12.79
C ASP A 119 -10.78 -36.48 11.32
N PRO A 120 -10.20 -35.39 10.79
CA PRO A 120 -10.43 -34.95 9.42
C PRO A 120 -10.03 -35.99 8.37
N ALA A 121 -9.10 -36.90 8.67
CA ALA A 121 -8.73 -37.97 7.75
C ALA A 121 -9.86 -39.00 7.56
N PHE A 122 -10.60 -39.31 8.62
CA PHE A 122 -11.79 -40.18 8.55
C PHE A 122 -12.92 -39.50 7.79
N LEU A 123 -13.15 -38.21 8.06
CA LEU A 123 -14.17 -37.44 7.35
C LEU A 123 -13.86 -37.31 5.85
N SER A 124 -12.59 -37.11 5.49
CA SER A 124 -12.15 -37.02 4.08
C SER A 124 -12.37 -38.32 3.31
N LYS A 125 -12.33 -39.47 3.99
CA LYS A 125 -12.66 -40.77 3.40
C LYS A 125 -14.16 -40.96 3.21
N MET A 126 -15.00 -40.41 4.10
CA MET A 126 -16.46 -40.50 4.01
C MET A 126 -17.05 -39.50 3.00
N PHE A 127 -16.42 -38.33 2.87
CA PHE A 127 -16.82 -37.25 1.97
C PHE A 127 -15.61 -36.78 1.15
N PRO A 128 -15.28 -37.46 0.04
CA PRO A 128 -14.08 -37.18 -0.76
C PRO A 128 -14.04 -35.76 -1.35
N ASP A 129 -15.20 -35.21 -1.71
CA ASP A 129 -15.35 -33.92 -2.37
C ASP A 129 -15.90 -32.82 -1.44
N GLY A 130 -16.09 -33.12 -0.15
CA GLY A 130 -16.74 -32.23 0.81
C GLY A 130 -15.77 -31.59 1.82
N SER A 131 -16.16 -30.45 2.38
CA SER A 131 -15.43 -29.78 3.47
C SER A 131 -16.35 -29.25 4.56
N GLY A 132 -15.87 -29.23 5.80
CA GLY A 132 -16.54 -28.55 6.92
C GLY A 132 -16.39 -27.03 6.91
N ASN A 133 -15.62 -26.43 6.01
CA ASN A 133 -15.40 -25.00 6.02
C ASN A 133 -16.56 -24.24 5.34
N ILE A 134 -17.33 -23.48 6.13
CA ILE A 134 -18.49 -22.69 5.68
C ILE A 134 -18.12 -21.66 4.58
N ARG A 135 -16.85 -21.27 4.48
CA ARG A 135 -16.36 -20.30 3.48
C ARG A 135 -16.03 -20.91 2.12
N MET A 136 -16.04 -22.23 2.00
CA MET A 136 -15.69 -22.92 0.75
C MET A 136 -16.94 -23.35 -0.02
N GLU A 137 -16.86 -23.33 -1.35
CA GLU A 137 -17.96 -23.80 -2.22
C GLU A 137 -18.22 -25.31 -2.08
N SER A 138 -17.21 -26.07 -1.65
CA SER A 138 -17.31 -27.49 -1.32
C SER A 138 -17.88 -27.78 0.08
N PHE A 139 -18.54 -26.79 0.69
CA PHE A 139 -19.11 -26.94 2.03
C PHE A 139 -20.15 -28.07 2.08
N ASN A 140 -19.95 -29.00 3.02
CA ASN A 140 -20.89 -30.08 3.32
C ASN A 140 -21.42 -29.92 4.76
N PRO A 141 -22.74 -29.70 4.94
CA PRO A 141 -23.35 -29.56 6.27
C PRO A 141 -23.18 -30.80 7.17
N GLN A 142 -23.17 -32.00 6.58
CA GLN A 142 -23.03 -33.25 7.33
C GLN A 142 -21.62 -33.39 7.91
N TRP A 143 -20.59 -32.97 7.15
CA TRP A 143 -19.22 -32.88 7.65
C TRP A 143 -19.14 -31.91 8.83
N TYR A 144 -19.68 -30.70 8.67
CA TYR A 144 -19.63 -29.67 9.70
C TYR A 144 -20.25 -30.14 11.02
N LEU A 145 -21.42 -30.80 10.95
CA LEU A 145 -22.09 -31.34 12.14
C LEU A 145 -21.27 -32.44 12.82
N LEU A 146 -20.63 -33.33 12.05
CA LEU A 146 -19.79 -34.39 12.63
C LEU A 146 -18.50 -33.82 13.24
N GLU A 147 -17.94 -32.76 12.66
CA GLU A 147 -16.73 -32.12 13.16
C GLU A 147 -16.98 -31.31 14.45
N HIS A 148 -18.11 -30.61 14.55
CA HIS A 148 -18.38 -29.64 15.61
C HIS A 148 -19.46 -30.05 16.63
N HIS A 149 -20.38 -30.96 16.27
CA HIS A 149 -21.57 -31.33 17.05
C HIS A 149 -21.80 -32.84 17.15
N SER A 150 -20.73 -33.64 17.07
CA SER A 150 -20.85 -35.11 17.11
C SER A 150 -21.46 -35.66 18.42
N GLU A 151 -21.30 -34.95 19.54
CA GLU A 151 -21.82 -35.35 20.86
C GLU A 151 -23.05 -34.52 21.30
N THR A 152 -23.55 -33.61 20.46
CA THR A 152 -24.68 -32.74 20.82
C THR A 152 -26.00 -33.52 20.77
N PRO A 153 -26.83 -33.49 21.84
CA PRO A 153 -28.10 -34.20 21.85
C PRO A 153 -29.08 -33.60 20.84
N ILE A 154 -30.00 -34.44 20.33
CA ILE A 154 -30.95 -34.03 19.29
C ILE A 154 -31.82 -32.85 19.71
N GLU A 155 -32.15 -32.71 20.99
CA GLU A 155 -32.97 -31.60 21.49
C GLU A 155 -32.25 -30.25 21.37
N GLU A 156 -30.95 -30.19 21.66
CA GLU A 156 -30.14 -28.97 21.46
C GLU A 156 -29.99 -28.65 19.97
N LEU A 157 -29.88 -29.66 19.11
CA LEU A 157 -29.87 -29.47 17.66
C LEU A 157 -31.20 -28.91 17.14
N ARG A 158 -32.33 -29.26 17.75
CA ARG A 158 -33.64 -28.69 17.40
C ARG A 158 -33.76 -27.23 17.80
N GLU A 159 -33.22 -26.86 18.96
CA GLU A 159 -33.14 -25.46 19.38
C GLU A 159 -32.19 -24.64 18.48
N ALA A 160 -31.05 -25.22 18.09
CA ALA A 160 -30.13 -24.63 17.12
C ALA A 160 -30.79 -24.28 15.78
N ILE A 161 -31.73 -25.10 15.30
CA ILE A 161 -32.47 -24.81 14.06
C ILE A 161 -33.32 -23.54 14.22
N GLU A 162 -34.00 -23.37 15.37
CA GLU A 162 -34.77 -22.17 15.64
C GLU A 162 -33.86 -20.94 15.81
N ASN A 163 -32.72 -21.09 16.48
CA ASN A 163 -31.70 -20.05 16.58
C ASN A 163 -31.18 -19.61 15.21
N MET A 164 -30.94 -20.56 14.29
CA MET A 164 -30.49 -20.26 12.93
C MET A 164 -31.56 -19.52 12.11
N LYS A 165 -32.84 -19.88 12.28
CA LYS A 165 -33.95 -19.16 11.62
C LYS A 165 -34.06 -17.73 12.11
N VAL A 166 -33.93 -17.52 13.42
CA VAL A 166 -33.94 -16.18 14.03
C VAL A 166 -32.72 -15.38 13.55
N ALA A 167 -31.52 -15.97 13.57
CA ALA A 167 -30.29 -15.32 13.10
C ALA A 167 -30.38 -14.89 11.63
N LYS A 168 -30.95 -15.73 10.75
CA LYS A 168 -31.19 -15.38 9.35
C LYS A 168 -32.15 -14.19 9.19
N ALA A 169 -33.21 -14.15 10.00
CA ALA A 169 -34.16 -13.03 9.98
C ALA A 169 -33.53 -11.73 10.51
N ASP A 170 -32.68 -11.82 11.53
CA ASP A 170 -31.98 -10.68 12.11
C ASP A 170 -30.85 -10.16 11.21
N GLU A 171 -30.14 -11.04 10.48
CA GLU A 171 -29.14 -10.63 9.50
C GLU A 171 -29.75 -9.79 8.38
N ALA A 172 -30.93 -10.18 7.88
CA ALA A 172 -31.67 -9.41 6.89
C ALA A 172 -32.02 -7.99 7.40
N LYS A 173 -32.49 -7.89 8.65
CA LYS A 173 -32.80 -6.61 9.30
C LYS A 173 -31.54 -5.77 9.56
N LYS A 174 -30.45 -6.40 10.02
CA LYS A 174 -29.17 -5.75 10.29
C LYS A 174 -28.58 -5.18 9.00
N ASN A 175 -28.67 -5.91 7.89
CA ASN A 175 -28.20 -5.44 6.59
C ASN A 175 -29.00 -4.20 6.14
N GLU A 176 -30.33 -4.23 6.27
CA GLU A 176 -31.18 -3.07 5.99
C GLU A 176 -30.85 -1.85 6.87
N GLN A 177 -30.64 -2.07 8.17
CA GLN A 177 -30.26 -1.01 9.11
C GLN A 177 -28.84 -0.49 8.88
N MET A 178 -27.89 -1.34 8.46
CA MET A 178 -26.53 -0.95 8.13
C MET A 178 -26.52 -0.05 6.88
N HIS A 179 -27.30 -0.38 5.85
CA HIS A 179 -27.45 0.49 4.69
C HIS A 179 -28.07 1.84 5.07
N LYS A 180 -29.07 1.86 5.96
CA LYS A 180 -29.65 3.12 6.47
C LYS A 180 -28.66 3.94 7.30
N ALA A 181 -27.84 3.30 8.13
CA ALA A 181 -26.86 3.96 8.97
C ALA A 181 -25.67 4.52 8.18
N ASN A 182 -25.24 3.81 7.14
CA ASN A 182 -24.13 4.23 6.29
C ASN A 182 -24.57 5.22 5.20
N LEU A 183 -25.88 5.35 4.93
CA LEU A 183 -26.42 6.28 3.95
C LEU A 183 -25.97 7.72 4.22
N TYR A 184 -26.06 8.19 5.47
CA TYR A 184 -25.62 9.54 5.84
C TYR A 184 -24.11 9.76 5.62
N SER A 185 -23.28 8.75 5.91
CA SER A 185 -21.83 8.85 5.68
C SER A 185 -21.51 8.85 4.18
N LEU A 186 -22.20 8.02 3.40
CA LEU A 186 -22.06 7.98 1.94
C LEU A 186 -22.51 9.29 1.29
N ILE A 187 -23.63 9.86 1.73
CA ILE A 187 -24.10 11.18 1.27
C ILE A 187 -23.05 12.24 1.58
N ASN A 188 -22.56 12.30 2.82
CA ASN A 188 -21.51 13.26 3.20
C ASN A 188 -20.22 13.09 2.38
N CYS A 189 -19.83 11.85 2.06
CA CYS A 189 -18.66 11.59 1.20
C CYS A 189 -18.91 12.08 -0.23
N VAL A 190 -20.10 11.87 -0.78
CA VAL A 190 -20.48 12.33 -2.12
C VAL A 190 -20.52 13.86 -2.16
N ASP A 191 -21.11 14.51 -1.16
CA ASP A 191 -21.15 15.98 -1.06
C ASP A 191 -19.74 16.57 -0.93
N SER A 192 -18.88 15.94 -0.12
CA SER A 192 -17.47 16.34 0.01
C SER A 192 -16.72 16.19 -1.32
N LEU A 193 -16.98 15.11 -2.06
CA LEU A 193 -16.36 14.87 -3.36
C LEU A 193 -16.85 15.86 -4.42
N ALA A 194 -18.15 16.21 -4.42
CA ALA A 194 -18.71 17.22 -5.30
C ALA A 194 -18.08 18.60 -5.01
N ALA A 195 -17.96 18.97 -3.74
CA ALA A 195 -17.29 20.21 -3.34
C ALA A 195 -15.82 20.25 -3.78
N LEU A 196 -15.09 19.13 -3.65
CA LEU A 196 -13.72 19.01 -4.14
C LEU A 196 -13.64 19.09 -5.67
N HIS A 197 -14.58 18.48 -6.38
CA HIS A 197 -14.66 18.56 -7.84
C HIS A 197 -14.89 20.00 -8.30
N ASP A 198 -15.81 20.73 -7.65
CA ASP A 198 -16.09 22.12 -7.97
C ASP A 198 -14.90 23.04 -7.66
N GLU A 199 -14.15 22.76 -6.58
CA GLU A 199 -12.91 23.46 -6.25
C GLU A 199 -11.79 23.14 -7.26
N LEU A 200 -11.72 21.89 -7.73
CA LEU A 200 -10.77 21.48 -8.77
C LEU A 200 -11.10 22.13 -10.11
N GLU A 201 -12.36 22.21 -10.50
CA GLU A 201 -12.77 22.93 -11.70
C GLU A 201 -12.51 24.43 -11.58
N ARG A 202 -12.75 25.03 -10.40
CA ARG A 202 -12.45 26.44 -10.15
C ARG A 202 -10.95 26.73 -10.17
N SER A 203 -10.11 25.90 -9.54
CA SER A 203 -8.65 26.02 -9.58
C SER A 203 -8.08 25.82 -10.99
N ASN A 204 -8.64 24.90 -11.77
CA ASN A 204 -8.27 24.71 -13.17
C ASN A 204 -8.63 25.94 -14.04
N LYS A 205 -9.76 26.62 -13.74
CA LYS A 205 -10.16 27.88 -14.39
C LYS A 205 -9.39 29.11 -13.84
N ALA A 206 -8.95 29.08 -12.58
CA ALA A 206 -8.23 30.16 -11.91
C ALA A 206 -6.74 30.27 -12.29
N GLY A 207 -6.23 29.38 -13.14
CA GLY A 207 -4.94 29.59 -13.80
C GLY A 207 -3.74 29.49 -12.88
N GLU A 208 -3.77 28.67 -11.84
CA GLU A 208 -2.59 28.44 -10.98
C GLU A 208 -1.42 27.79 -11.77
N PHE A 209 -1.71 27.19 -12.94
CA PHE A 209 -0.71 26.73 -13.91
C PHE A 209 -0.20 27.83 -14.87
N ALA A 210 -0.79 29.02 -14.89
CA ALA A 210 -0.38 30.13 -15.74
C ALA A 210 0.97 30.74 -15.31
N VAL A 211 1.31 30.66 -14.02
CA VAL A 211 2.60 31.13 -13.49
C VAL A 211 3.77 30.33 -14.07
N ILE A 212 3.59 29.02 -14.31
CA ILE A 212 4.63 28.16 -14.90
C ILE A 212 4.83 28.51 -16.39
N LYS A 213 3.77 28.93 -17.09
CA LYS A 213 3.84 29.28 -18.52
C LYS A 213 4.55 30.61 -18.78
N GLN A 214 4.56 31.54 -17.83
CA GLN A 214 5.30 32.82 -17.96
C GLN A 214 6.81 32.70 -17.71
N ILE A 215 7.26 31.65 -17.02
CA ILE A 215 8.70 31.41 -16.77
C ILE A 215 9.37 30.70 -17.99
N GLY A 216 8.57 30.25 -18.96
CA GLY A 216 9.01 29.43 -20.09
C GLY A 216 9.54 30.19 -21.31
N SER A 217 10.87 30.31 -21.38
CA SER A 217 11.72 30.26 -22.59
C SER A 217 11.88 31.47 -23.52
N GLN A 218 10.87 32.31 -23.80
CA GLN A 218 11.01 33.28 -24.89
C GLN A 218 11.93 34.47 -24.57
N ASP A 219 11.84 35.03 -23.36
CA ASP A 219 12.57 36.26 -23.04
C ASP A 219 14.05 36.03 -22.67
N VAL A 220 14.40 34.82 -22.22
CA VAL A 220 15.79 34.46 -21.90
C VAL A 220 16.57 34.11 -23.17
N LEU A 221 15.92 33.41 -24.12
CA LEU A 221 16.53 33.08 -25.41
C LEU A 221 16.74 34.33 -26.27
N SER A 222 15.78 35.25 -26.32
CA SER A 222 15.93 36.52 -27.07
C SER A 222 17.06 37.40 -26.53
N ARG A 223 17.26 37.43 -25.21
CA ARG A 223 18.37 38.15 -24.57
C ARG A 223 19.72 37.51 -24.89
N LYS A 224 19.80 36.17 -24.92
CA LYS A 224 21.00 35.45 -25.34
C LYS A 224 21.33 35.72 -26.79
N ASP A 225 20.36 35.61 -27.69
CA ASP A 225 20.56 35.85 -29.13
C ASP A 225 21.04 37.27 -29.40
N ARG A 226 20.49 38.27 -28.68
CA ARG A 226 20.94 39.66 -28.77
C ARG A 226 22.38 39.85 -28.26
N ALA A 227 22.74 39.17 -27.17
CA ALA A 227 24.11 39.22 -26.63
C ALA A 227 25.11 38.55 -27.59
N ASP A 228 24.76 37.40 -28.18
CA ASP A 228 25.59 36.69 -29.13
C ASP A 228 25.75 37.45 -30.46
N ALA A 229 24.69 38.09 -30.95
CA ALA A 229 24.77 38.99 -32.11
C ALA A 229 25.71 40.18 -31.86
N THR A 230 25.61 40.80 -30.68
CA THR A 230 26.48 41.92 -30.29
C THR A 230 27.94 41.47 -30.18
N ARG A 231 28.19 40.30 -29.60
CA ARG A 231 29.52 39.68 -29.51
C ARG A 231 30.10 39.37 -30.89
N ASN A 232 29.28 38.86 -31.81
CA ASN A 232 29.71 38.58 -33.19
C ASN A 232 30.10 39.88 -33.92
N ALA A 233 29.26 40.92 -33.84
CA ALA A 233 29.56 42.22 -34.42
C ALA A 233 30.87 42.83 -33.86
N LEU A 234 31.08 42.76 -32.54
CA LEU A 234 32.33 43.20 -31.90
C LEU A 234 33.54 42.39 -32.36
N SER A 235 33.39 41.07 -32.54
CA SER A 235 34.46 40.22 -33.06
C SER A 235 34.84 40.60 -34.50
N VAL A 236 33.87 40.93 -35.34
CA VAL A 236 34.10 41.40 -36.72
C VAL A 236 34.75 42.78 -36.71
N LEU A 237 34.27 43.73 -35.90
CA LEU A 237 34.85 45.07 -35.78
C LEU A 237 36.29 45.06 -35.28
N THR A 238 36.62 44.18 -34.34
CA THR A 238 37.99 44.06 -33.82
C THR A 238 38.91 43.39 -34.84
N ARG A 239 38.45 42.34 -35.54
CA ARG A 239 39.24 41.62 -36.55
C ARG A 239 39.48 42.43 -37.82
N PHE A 240 38.48 43.16 -38.29
CA PHE A 240 38.54 43.95 -39.52
C PHE A 240 38.62 45.45 -39.25
N LYS A 241 39.15 45.85 -38.09
CA LYS A 241 39.32 47.25 -37.69
C LYS A 241 40.00 48.07 -38.80
N PHE A 242 41.01 47.51 -39.45
CA PHE A 242 41.71 48.14 -40.56
C PHE A 242 40.79 48.55 -41.72
N ILE A 243 39.82 47.69 -42.10
CA ILE A 243 38.89 47.99 -43.20
C ILE A 243 37.99 49.18 -42.84
N PHE A 244 37.50 49.23 -41.60
CA PHE A 244 36.64 50.33 -41.15
C PHE A 244 37.37 51.67 -41.01
N PHE A 245 38.67 51.64 -40.72
CA PHE A 245 39.49 52.85 -40.62
C PHE A 245 40.30 53.17 -41.88
N LEU A 246 40.16 52.36 -42.94
CA LEU A 246 40.94 52.51 -44.17
C LEU A 246 40.73 53.88 -44.81
N SER A 247 39.49 54.29 -45.05
CA SER A 247 39.19 55.60 -45.66
C SER A 247 39.75 56.75 -44.82
N LYS A 248 39.63 56.68 -43.49
CA LYS A 248 40.19 57.68 -42.60
C LYS A 248 41.72 57.71 -42.66
N THR A 249 42.37 56.55 -42.69
CA THR A 249 43.83 56.48 -42.81
C THR A 249 44.31 56.97 -44.19
N VAL A 250 43.56 56.72 -45.26
CA VAL A 250 43.86 57.26 -46.59
C VAL A 250 43.75 58.78 -46.60
N ASP A 251 42.65 59.34 -46.06
CA ASP A 251 42.46 60.79 -45.94
C ASP A 251 43.55 61.46 -45.09
N ASP A 252 43.92 60.84 -43.97
CA ASP A 252 44.97 61.35 -43.07
C ASP A 252 46.38 61.28 -43.71
N ASN A 253 46.64 60.33 -44.62
CA ASN A 253 47.88 60.30 -45.39
C ASN A 253 47.87 61.30 -46.55
N MET A 254 46.73 61.51 -47.22
CA MET A 254 46.60 62.50 -48.30
C MET A 254 46.78 63.94 -47.81
N LYS A 255 46.41 64.24 -46.56
CA LYS A 255 46.63 65.58 -45.95
C LYS A 255 48.07 65.83 -45.51
N LYS A 256 48.93 64.81 -45.50
CA LYS A 256 50.35 64.90 -45.10
C LYS A 256 51.30 64.98 -46.30
N VAL A 257 50.78 64.91 -47.53
CA VAL A 257 51.50 65.19 -48.79
C VAL A 257 51.23 66.64 -49.18
#